data_AF-A0A3D0TGB1-F1
#
_entry.id   AF-A0A3D0TGB1-F1
#
_cell.length_a   1.000
_cell.length_b   1.000
_cell.length_c   1.000
_cell.angle_alpha   90.00
_cell.angle_beta   90.00
_cell.angle_gamma   90.00
#
_symmetry.space_group_name_H-M   'P 1'
#
loop_
_entity.id
_entity.type
_entity.pdbx_description
1 polymer ?
#
loop_
_entity_poly.entity_id
_entity_poly.type
_entity_poly.pdbx_seq_one_letter_code
_entity_poly.pdbx_strand_id
1 'polypeptide(L)'
;MENKDSKIRMISSGAKRLLLFLWPFAKKEKPVYNLKSIRIPRTSGRALKILLFLLRTPGVRLLLLPLLLRQAGLPRLRKCHVEDAPVMHPVHPADSKITLAAAKKSIKQFIVSAEQNRESATDKKVANSEKQSLFQPETASDFHRAYLEGKTTPVDVAMRLLDIIRSIEGSAVPLLPFMAWEERELMQQAKSSAERYERGESLGILDGVPVAVKDELDMLPFPTMVGTKFYNTQPP
;
A
#
# COMPACT_ATOMS: atom_id res chain seq x y z
N MET A 1 47.81 -49.24 -51.07
CA MET A 1 46.55 -49.15 -51.85
C MET A 1 45.52 -48.58 -50.90
N GLU A 2 45.48 -47.25 -50.77
CA GLU A 2 44.53 -46.36 -51.50
C GLU A 2 43.15 -46.41 -50.82
N ASN A 3 42.91 -45.59 -49.79
CA ASN A 3 42.43 -44.20 -49.82
C ASN A 3 41.24 -43.95 -50.76
N LYS A 4 40.05 -43.74 -50.19
CA LYS A 4 38.94 -43.00 -50.81
C LYS A 4 38.24 -42.13 -49.77
N ASP A 5 38.64 -40.88 -49.80
CA ASP A 5 38.01 -39.71 -49.22
C ASP A 5 36.55 -39.49 -49.65
N SER A 6 35.93 -38.58 -48.87
CA SER A 6 34.89 -37.59 -49.28
C SER A 6 33.44 -38.00 -49.01
N LYS A 7 32.59 -37.26 -48.27
CA LYS A 7 32.50 -35.81 -48.09
C LYS A 7 31.92 -35.47 -46.71
N ILE A 8 32.75 -34.88 -45.85
CA ILE A 8 32.30 -33.94 -44.82
C ILE A 8 31.98 -32.64 -45.56
N ARG A 9 30.69 -32.30 -45.73
CA ARG A 9 30.30 -30.93 -46.10
C ARG A 9 30.24 -30.10 -44.82
N MET A 10 31.38 -29.48 -44.49
CA MET A 10 31.43 -28.27 -43.69
C MET A 10 30.46 -27.24 -44.28
N ILE A 11 29.34 -27.02 -43.61
CA ILE A 11 28.55 -25.81 -43.83
C ILE A 11 29.33 -24.68 -43.19
N SER A 12 29.91 -23.82 -44.03
CA SER A 12 30.72 -22.68 -43.60
C SER A 12 29.94 -21.76 -42.68
N SER A 13 30.61 -21.23 -41.66
CA SER A 13 30.06 -20.28 -40.68
C SER A 13 29.43 -19.03 -41.32
N GLY A 14 29.80 -18.71 -42.56
CA GLY A 14 29.22 -17.63 -43.35
C GLY A 14 27.75 -17.85 -43.71
N ALA A 15 27.33 -19.09 -44.00
CA ALA A 15 25.93 -19.40 -44.34
C ALA A 15 24.99 -19.23 -43.13
N LYS A 16 25.45 -19.56 -41.92
CA LYS A 16 24.70 -19.31 -40.68
C LYS A 16 24.56 -17.81 -40.39
N ARG A 17 25.59 -17.02 -40.70
CA ARG A 17 25.57 -15.56 -40.51
C ARG A 17 24.62 -14.87 -41.50
N LEU A 18 24.55 -15.36 -42.74
CA LEU A 18 23.57 -14.86 -43.73
C LEU A 18 22.12 -15.22 -43.36
N LEU A 19 21.88 -16.41 -42.79
CA LEU A 19 20.56 -16.82 -42.30
C LEU A 19 20.09 -15.99 -41.10
N LEU A 20 21.01 -15.50 -40.25
CA LEU A 20 20.70 -14.57 -39.16
C LEU A 20 20.29 -13.17 -39.67
N PHE A 21 20.84 -12.72 -40.80
CA PHE A 21 20.44 -11.46 -41.46
C PHE A 21 19.09 -11.53 -42.20
N LEU A 22 18.65 -12.74 -42.57
CA LEU A 22 17.34 -13.01 -43.18
C LEU A 22 16.22 -13.23 -42.16
N TRP A 23 16.48 -12.98 -40.87
CA TRP A 23 15.47 -12.91 -39.82
C TRP A 23 15.10 -11.45 -39.40
N PRO A 24 14.76 -10.50 -40.31
CA PRO A 24 14.26 -9.18 -39.91
C PRO A 24 12.88 -9.22 -39.24
N PHE A 25 12.27 -10.39 -39.11
CA PHE A 25 10.96 -10.58 -38.51
C PHE A 25 11.01 -11.56 -37.34
N ALA A 26 11.92 -11.34 -36.40
CA ALA A 26 11.62 -11.70 -35.01
C ALA A 26 10.38 -10.88 -34.66
N LYS A 27 9.19 -11.47 -34.87
CA LYS A 27 7.90 -10.87 -34.54
C LYS A 27 8.07 -10.29 -33.15
N LYS A 28 8.14 -8.96 -33.03
CA LYS A 28 7.89 -8.29 -31.75
C LYS A 28 6.53 -8.81 -31.35
N GLU A 29 6.49 -9.74 -30.39
CA GLU A 29 5.24 -10.23 -29.86
C GLU A 29 4.46 -8.99 -29.46
N LYS A 30 3.29 -8.79 -30.07
CA LYS A 30 2.44 -7.68 -29.68
C LYS A 30 2.25 -7.82 -28.17
N PRO A 31 2.39 -6.74 -27.38
CA PRO A 31 2.12 -6.80 -25.96
C PRO A 31 0.62 -7.05 -25.77
N VAL A 32 0.23 -8.32 -25.85
CA VAL A 32 -1.13 -8.78 -25.59
C VAL A 32 -1.25 -8.89 -24.08
N TYR A 33 -2.34 -8.36 -23.53
CA TYR A 33 -2.65 -8.47 -22.11
C TYR A 33 -2.78 -9.94 -21.71
N ASN A 34 -1.68 -10.51 -21.22
CA ASN A 34 -1.54 -11.95 -20.99
C ASN A 34 -1.98 -12.31 -19.56
N LEU A 35 -3.29 -12.21 -19.30
CA LEU A 35 -3.85 -12.69 -18.05
C LEU A 35 -3.73 -14.21 -17.96
N LYS A 36 -2.90 -14.69 -17.02
CA LYS A 36 -2.82 -16.11 -16.69
C LYS A 36 -3.52 -16.36 -15.38
N SER A 37 -4.55 -17.19 -15.41
CA SER A 37 -5.24 -17.62 -14.19
C SER A 37 -4.29 -18.45 -13.32
N ILE A 38 -4.16 -18.08 -12.06
CA ILE A 38 -3.49 -18.87 -11.04
C ILE A 38 -4.55 -19.79 -10.40
N ARG A 39 -4.28 -21.10 -10.38
CA ARG A 39 -5.17 -22.10 -9.80
C ARG A 39 -4.55 -22.68 -8.54
N ILE A 40 -4.82 -22.05 -7.40
CA ILE A 40 -4.37 -22.49 -6.08
C ILE A 40 -5.57 -22.94 -5.24
N PRO A 41 -5.40 -23.91 -4.32
CA PRO A 41 -6.47 -24.35 -3.44
C PRO A 41 -6.92 -23.20 -2.53
N ARG A 42 -8.24 -22.99 -2.43
CA ARG A 42 -8.84 -22.09 -1.44
C ARG A 42 -9.24 -22.90 -0.23
N THR A 43 -8.56 -22.67 0.90
CA THR A 43 -8.81 -23.39 2.15
C THR A 43 -9.00 -22.41 3.30
N SER A 44 -9.92 -22.71 4.22
CA SER A 44 -10.14 -21.97 5.45
C SER A 44 -10.37 -22.95 6.61
N GLY A 45 -10.36 -22.43 7.86
CA GLY A 45 -10.68 -23.22 9.05
C GLY A 45 -9.83 -24.49 9.22
N ARG A 46 -10.49 -25.63 9.45
CA ARG A 46 -9.82 -26.93 9.67
C ARG A 46 -9.00 -27.39 8.46
N ALA A 47 -9.50 -27.20 7.25
CA ALA A 47 -8.79 -27.57 6.03
C ALA A 47 -7.46 -26.82 5.89
N LEU A 48 -7.46 -25.51 6.19
CA LEU A 48 -6.23 -24.70 6.20
C LEU A 48 -5.23 -25.17 7.27
N LYS A 49 -5.73 -25.53 8.47
CA LYS A 49 -4.87 -26.07 9.55
C LYS A 49 -4.21 -27.39 9.16
N ILE A 50 -4.95 -28.30 8.54
CA ILE A 50 -4.42 -29.59 8.04
C ILE A 50 -3.38 -29.33 6.95
N LEU A 51 -3.68 -28.46 5.98
CA LEU A 51 -2.74 -28.11 4.91
C LEU A 51 -1.43 -27.54 5.49
N LEU A 52 -1.52 -26.63 6.46
CA LEU A 52 -0.36 -26.04 7.13
C LEU A 52 0.45 -27.11 7.89
N PHE A 53 -0.22 -28.03 8.58
CA PHE A 53 0.45 -29.15 9.25
C PHE A 53 1.23 -30.02 8.26
N LEU A 54 0.59 -30.44 7.16
CA LEU A 54 1.23 -31.24 6.11
C LEU A 54 2.43 -30.52 5.45
N LEU A 55 2.33 -29.20 5.27
CA LEU A 55 3.42 -28.37 4.77
C LEU A 55 4.60 -28.24 5.73
N ARG A 56 4.37 -28.44 7.04
CA ARG A 56 5.42 -28.42 8.07
C ARG A 56 6.05 -29.79 8.30
N THR A 57 5.35 -30.88 7.99
CA THR A 57 5.87 -32.25 8.14
C THR A 57 7.00 -32.54 7.14
N PRO A 58 8.21 -32.91 7.60
CA PRO A 58 9.29 -33.36 6.72
C PRO A 58 8.85 -34.55 5.84
N GLY A 59 9.38 -34.66 4.62
CA GLY A 59 8.96 -35.69 3.66
C GLY A 59 7.68 -35.32 2.90
N VAL A 60 6.56 -35.12 3.59
CA VAL A 60 5.29 -34.68 2.97
C VAL A 60 5.48 -33.33 2.27
N ARG A 61 6.16 -32.39 2.93
CA ARG A 61 6.53 -31.09 2.35
C ARG A 61 7.27 -31.22 1.02
N LEU A 62 8.17 -32.19 0.87
CA LEU A 62 8.98 -32.37 -0.34
C LEU A 62 8.12 -32.75 -1.54
N LEU A 63 7.01 -33.44 -1.33
CA LEU A 63 6.06 -33.83 -2.37
C LEU A 63 5.02 -32.72 -2.63
N LEU A 64 4.48 -32.13 -1.56
CA LEU A 64 3.37 -31.18 -1.63
C LEU A 64 3.78 -29.80 -2.12
N LEU A 65 4.95 -29.29 -1.67
CA LEU A 65 5.39 -27.95 -2.01
C LEU A 65 5.64 -27.75 -3.52
N PRO A 66 6.32 -28.65 -4.25
CA PRO A 66 6.49 -28.52 -5.69
C PRO A 66 5.17 -28.50 -6.46
N LEU A 67 4.17 -29.27 -6.02
CA LEU A 67 2.84 -29.28 -6.62
C LEU A 67 2.15 -27.92 -6.49
N LEU A 68 2.15 -27.34 -5.28
CA LEU A 68 1.57 -26.02 -5.02
C LEU A 68 2.31 -24.90 -5.77
N LEU A 69 3.64 -24.95 -5.82
CA LEU A 69 4.44 -23.99 -6.58
C LEU A 69 4.14 -24.10 -8.09
N ARG A 70 3.96 -25.31 -8.62
CA ARG A 70 3.58 -25.54 -10.03
C ARG A 70 2.20 -24.98 -10.35
N GLN A 71 1.25 -25.15 -9.44
CA GLN A 71 -0.10 -24.56 -9.50
C GLN A 71 -0.07 -23.03 -9.46
N ALA A 72 0.85 -22.44 -8.68
CA ALA A 72 1.12 -21.00 -8.65
C ALA A 72 1.87 -20.50 -9.90
N GLY A 73 2.35 -21.39 -10.77
CA GLY A 73 3.09 -21.03 -11.99
C GLY A 73 4.54 -20.58 -11.75
N LEU A 74 5.04 -20.64 -10.51
CA LEU A 74 6.37 -20.16 -10.12
C LEU A 74 7.55 -20.91 -10.79
N PRO A 75 7.48 -22.20 -11.14
CA PRO A 75 8.56 -22.86 -11.89
C PRO A 75 8.88 -22.23 -13.24
N ARG A 76 7.98 -21.42 -13.81
CA ARG A 76 8.25 -20.65 -15.03
C ARG A 76 9.32 -19.59 -14.83
N LEU A 77 9.41 -18.99 -13.63
CA LEU A 77 10.44 -18.00 -13.30
C LEU A 77 11.84 -18.63 -13.38
N ARG A 78 11.99 -19.91 -13.00
CA ARG A 78 13.27 -20.65 -13.11
C ARG A 78 13.70 -20.96 -14.54
N LYS A 79 12.76 -20.92 -15.48
CA LYS A 79 13.01 -21.13 -16.92
C LYS A 79 13.14 -19.82 -17.68
N CYS A 80 12.88 -18.68 -17.03
CA CYS A 80 12.94 -17.37 -17.64
C CYS A 80 14.41 -16.96 -17.77
N HIS A 81 14.85 -16.65 -18.99
CA HIS A 81 16.14 -16.03 -19.23
C HIS A 81 15.91 -14.52 -19.31
N VAL A 82 16.59 -13.77 -18.45
CA VAL A 82 16.53 -12.31 -18.41
C VAL A 82 17.94 -11.82 -18.72
N GLU A 83 18.08 -11.08 -19.82
CA GLU A 83 19.38 -10.51 -20.24
C GLU A 83 19.77 -9.29 -19.39
N ASP A 84 18.77 -8.60 -18.83
CA ASP A 84 18.96 -7.40 -18.03
C ASP A 84 19.65 -7.71 -16.70
N ALA A 85 20.56 -6.83 -16.29
CA ALA A 85 21.16 -6.90 -14.98
C ALA A 85 20.11 -6.69 -13.86
N PRO A 86 20.26 -7.35 -12.70
CA PRO A 86 19.32 -7.18 -11.60
C PRO A 86 19.37 -5.75 -11.06
N VAL A 87 18.19 -5.15 -10.94
CA VAL A 87 18.00 -3.84 -10.32
C VAL A 87 17.55 -4.05 -8.87
N MET A 88 18.42 -3.76 -7.91
CA MET A 88 18.20 -4.07 -6.48
C MET A 88 17.34 -3.02 -5.75
N HIS A 89 17.14 -1.86 -6.35
CA HIS A 89 16.30 -0.78 -5.84
C HIS A 89 15.74 0.02 -7.03
N PRO A 90 14.57 0.68 -6.88
CA PRO A 90 14.02 1.51 -7.95
C PRO A 90 15.02 2.56 -8.45
N VAL A 91 15.33 2.55 -9.74
CA VAL A 91 16.18 3.57 -10.39
C VAL A 91 15.26 4.60 -11.05
N HIS A 92 15.28 5.83 -10.53
CA HIS A 92 14.49 6.94 -11.06
C HIS A 92 15.34 7.81 -11.99
N PRO A 93 14.91 8.05 -13.24
CA PRO A 93 15.64 8.93 -14.16
C PRO A 93 15.70 10.37 -13.63
N ALA A 94 16.79 11.08 -13.92
CA ALA A 94 17.03 12.44 -13.42
C ALA A 94 16.03 13.47 -13.97
N ASP A 95 15.45 13.23 -15.14
CA ASP A 95 14.53 14.14 -15.84
C ASP A 95 13.18 14.32 -15.13
N SER A 96 12.89 13.51 -14.11
CA SER A 96 11.66 13.59 -13.31
C SER A 96 11.82 14.36 -12.00
N LYS A 97 12.93 15.08 -11.79
CA LYS A 97 13.21 15.78 -10.52
C LYS A 97 12.59 17.18 -10.51
N ILE A 98 11.60 17.36 -9.63
CA ILE A 98 11.13 18.70 -9.22
C ILE A 98 12.30 19.41 -8.52
N THR A 99 12.56 20.67 -8.86
CA THR A 99 13.59 21.47 -8.18
C THR A 99 13.20 21.71 -6.73
N LEU A 100 14.19 21.83 -5.83
CA LEU A 100 13.93 22.12 -4.41
C LEU A 100 13.05 23.37 -4.22
N ALA A 101 13.26 24.39 -5.06
CA ALA A 101 12.45 25.61 -5.06
C ALA A 101 10.99 25.35 -5.44
N ALA A 102 10.75 24.56 -6.49
CA ALA A 102 9.40 24.19 -6.91
C ALA A 102 8.70 23.31 -5.87
N ALA A 103 9.43 22.37 -5.24
CA ALA A 103 8.88 21.54 -4.16
C ALA A 103 8.46 22.37 -2.94
N LYS A 104 9.32 23.29 -2.46
CA LYS A 104 8.98 24.21 -1.37
C LYS A 104 7.79 25.11 -1.72
N LYS A 105 7.72 25.60 -2.96
CA LYS A 105 6.59 26.39 -3.45
C LYS A 105 5.29 25.60 -3.42
N SER A 106 5.32 24.34 -3.86
CA SER A 106 4.15 23.44 -3.87
C SER A 106 3.63 23.17 -2.45
N ILE A 107 4.52 22.91 -1.49
CA ILE A 107 4.14 22.73 -0.07
C ILE A 107 3.48 24.01 0.47
N LYS A 108 4.09 25.17 0.22
CA LYS A 108 3.53 26.46 0.68
C LYS A 108 2.16 26.74 0.05
N GLN A 109 2.00 26.45 -1.24
CA GLN A 109 0.72 26.59 -1.94
C GLN A 109 -0.35 25.66 -1.35
N PHE A 110 0.00 24.43 -1.01
CA PHE A 110 -0.91 23.50 -0.34
C PHE A 110 -1.39 24.05 1.01
N ILE A 111 -0.47 24.49 1.88
CA ILE A 111 -0.82 25.06 3.20
C ILE A 111 -1.71 26.30 3.04
N VAL A 112 -1.33 27.23 2.17
CA VAL A 112 -2.12 28.44 1.90
C VAL A 112 -3.50 28.08 1.36
N SER A 113 -3.62 27.10 0.45
CA SER A 113 -4.92 26.68 -0.08
C SER A 113 -5.81 26.03 0.97
N ALA A 114 -5.23 25.24 1.88
CA ALA A 114 -5.93 24.66 3.02
C ALA A 114 -6.46 25.75 3.97
N GLU A 115 -5.65 26.79 4.19
CA GLU A 115 -6.01 27.97 4.99
C GLU A 115 -6.89 29.00 4.27
N GLN A 116 -7.00 29.00 2.93
CA GLN A 116 -7.84 29.93 2.16
C GLN A 116 -9.22 29.34 1.79
N ASN A 117 -9.34 28.01 1.73
CA ASN A 117 -10.65 27.33 1.77
C ASN A 117 -11.47 27.70 3.05
N ARG A 118 -10.83 28.36 4.02
CA ARG A 118 -11.38 29.13 5.15
C ARG A 118 -12.49 30.12 4.81
N GLU A 119 -12.45 30.77 3.64
CA GLU A 119 -13.35 31.90 3.32
C GLU A 119 -14.40 31.58 2.26
N SER A 120 -14.17 30.56 1.41
CA SER A 120 -15.01 30.33 0.22
C SER A 120 -16.22 29.42 0.45
N ALA A 121 -16.34 28.79 1.62
CA ALA A 121 -17.40 27.83 1.91
C ALA A 121 -18.58 28.42 2.70
N THR A 122 -18.57 29.72 3.03
CA THR A 122 -19.71 30.36 3.71
C THR A 122 -20.85 30.74 2.76
N ASP A 123 -20.67 30.83 1.44
CA ASP A 123 -21.72 31.38 0.57
C ASP A 123 -21.96 30.69 -0.80
N LYS A 124 -21.43 29.48 -1.03
CA LYS A 124 -21.67 28.76 -2.29
C LYS A 124 -22.11 27.31 -2.11
N LYS A 125 -23.19 27.09 -1.34
CA LYS A 125 -24.14 26.03 -1.71
C LYS A 125 -24.95 26.51 -2.91
N VAL A 126 -24.28 26.57 -4.07
CA VAL A 126 -24.93 26.77 -5.35
C VAL A 126 -25.86 25.58 -5.56
N ALA A 127 -27.16 25.90 -5.61
CA ALA A 127 -28.19 25.05 -6.14
C ALA A 127 -27.81 24.64 -7.56
N ASN A 128 -27.26 23.44 -7.73
CA ASN A 128 -27.35 22.59 -8.92
C ASN A 128 -26.40 21.39 -8.79
N SER A 129 -26.96 20.20 -8.55
CA SER A 129 -26.40 18.93 -9.03
C SER A 129 -27.29 17.77 -8.57
N GLU A 130 -28.15 17.28 -9.45
CA GLU A 130 -29.06 16.13 -9.27
C GLU A 130 -28.36 14.76 -9.12
N LYS A 131 -27.07 14.71 -8.77
CA LYS A 131 -26.36 13.47 -8.39
C LYS A 131 -25.34 13.70 -7.28
N GLN A 132 -25.71 14.42 -6.22
CA GLN A 132 -24.88 14.45 -5.04
C GLN A 132 -24.92 13.07 -4.35
N SER A 133 -23.76 12.43 -4.24
CA SER A 133 -23.57 11.28 -3.34
C SER A 133 -24.14 11.63 -1.98
N LEU A 134 -25.06 10.80 -1.46
CA LEU A 134 -25.69 10.99 -0.15
C LEU A 134 -24.69 10.87 1.00
N PHE A 135 -23.50 10.32 0.74
CA PHE A 135 -22.42 10.21 1.71
C PHE A 135 -21.26 11.13 1.34
N GLN A 136 -20.95 12.06 2.23
CA GLN A 136 -19.81 12.97 2.18
C GLN A 136 -19.13 12.91 3.55
N PRO A 137 -18.04 12.13 3.73
CA PRO A 137 -17.35 12.06 5.00
C PRO A 137 -16.63 13.39 5.28
N GLU A 138 -16.54 13.74 6.57
CA GLU A 138 -15.84 14.95 6.99
C GLU A 138 -14.36 14.89 6.64
N THR A 139 -13.84 15.99 6.09
CA THR A 139 -12.42 16.15 5.79
C THR A 139 -11.68 16.76 6.98
N ALA A 140 -10.34 16.70 6.96
CA ALA A 140 -9.53 17.44 7.95
C ALA A 140 -9.84 18.95 7.95
N SER A 141 -10.14 19.53 6.77
CA SER A 141 -10.56 20.92 6.66
C SER A 141 -11.89 21.19 7.38
N ASP A 142 -12.83 20.23 7.35
CA ASP A 142 -14.13 20.38 7.99
C ASP A 142 -14.00 20.36 9.51
N PHE A 143 -13.19 19.45 10.07
CA PHE A 143 -12.84 19.44 11.49
C PHE A 143 -12.16 20.75 11.90
N HIS A 144 -11.09 21.14 11.21
CA HIS A 144 -10.36 22.37 11.51
C HIS A 144 -11.27 23.61 11.52
N ARG A 145 -12.13 23.72 10.51
CA ARG A 145 -13.12 24.80 10.42
C ARG A 145 -14.12 24.76 11.57
N ALA A 146 -14.67 23.58 11.89
CA ALA A 146 -15.63 23.44 12.98
C ALA A 146 -15.02 23.81 14.35
N TYR A 147 -13.73 23.53 14.57
CA TYR A 147 -13.00 23.95 15.77
C TYR A 147 -12.80 25.47 15.84
N LEU A 148 -12.42 26.11 14.73
CA LEU A 148 -12.27 27.57 14.64
C LEU A 148 -13.61 28.31 14.84
N GLU A 149 -14.69 27.76 14.28
CA GLU A 149 -16.04 28.32 14.41
C GLU A 149 -16.70 28.00 15.76
N GLY A 150 -16.04 27.22 16.62
CA GLY A 150 -16.58 26.79 17.91
C GLY A 150 -17.82 25.88 17.80
N LYS A 151 -18.05 25.26 16.64
CA LYS A 151 -19.17 24.32 16.42
C LYS A 151 -18.97 23.00 17.15
N THR A 152 -17.73 22.63 17.40
CA THR A 152 -17.30 21.45 18.15
C THR A 152 -15.87 21.66 18.63
N THR A 153 -15.34 20.75 19.46
CA THR A 153 -13.96 20.80 19.95
C THR A 153 -13.22 19.51 19.62
N PRO A 154 -11.87 19.52 19.60
CA PRO A 154 -11.09 18.28 19.50
C PRO A 154 -11.46 17.26 20.58
N VAL A 155 -11.86 17.73 21.77
CA VAL A 155 -12.30 16.89 22.90
C VAL A 155 -13.61 16.19 22.57
N ASP A 156 -14.61 16.89 22.05
CA ASP A 156 -15.90 16.31 21.66
C ASP A 156 -15.73 15.25 20.56
N VAL A 157 -14.85 15.52 19.59
CA VAL A 157 -14.54 14.59 18.51
C VAL A 157 -13.83 13.34 19.04
N ALA A 158 -12.86 13.49 19.95
CA ALA A 158 -12.18 12.37 20.58
C ALA A 158 -13.13 11.49 21.42
N MET A 159 -14.01 12.10 22.21
CA MET A 159 -15.05 11.37 22.97
C MET A 159 -15.96 10.60 22.03
N ARG A 160 -16.44 11.24 20.96
CA ARG A 160 -17.29 10.58 19.97
C ARG A 160 -16.59 9.39 19.31
N LEU A 161 -15.30 9.51 19.00
CA LEU A 161 -14.50 8.43 18.45
C LEU A 161 -14.37 7.26 19.45
N LEU A 162 -14.10 7.53 20.72
CA LEU A 162 -14.04 6.51 21.76
C LEU A 162 -15.35 5.75 21.90
N ASP A 163 -16.49 6.45 21.86
CA ASP A 163 -17.81 5.83 21.90
C ASP A 163 -18.04 4.89 20.70
N ILE A 164 -17.58 5.29 19.50
CA ILE A 164 -17.64 4.43 18.31
C ILE A 164 -16.78 3.20 18.52
N ILE A 165 -15.52 3.36 18.96
CA ILE A 165 -14.59 2.25 19.19
C ILE A 165 -15.19 1.25 20.19
N ARG A 166 -15.67 1.72 21.34
CA ARG A 166 -16.31 0.87 22.35
C ARG A 166 -17.56 0.16 21.79
N SER A 167 -18.37 0.86 20.99
CA SER A 167 -19.57 0.29 20.39
C SER A 167 -19.26 -0.82 19.38
N ILE A 168 -18.24 -0.66 18.54
CA ILE A 168 -17.86 -1.69 17.55
C ILE A 168 -17.14 -2.88 18.18
N GLU A 169 -16.38 -2.66 19.26
CA GLU A 169 -15.72 -3.73 20.02
C GLU A 169 -16.71 -4.52 20.88
N GLY A 170 -17.75 -3.86 21.42
CA GLY A 170 -18.81 -4.49 22.23
C GLY A 170 -19.92 -5.18 21.41
N SER A 171 -19.85 -5.14 20.08
CA SER A 171 -20.83 -5.75 19.17
C SER A 171 -20.84 -7.28 19.26
N ALA A 172 -21.98 -7.91 18.98
CA ALA A 172 -22.11 -9.37 18.88
C ALA A 172 -21.17 -10.00 17.84
N VAL A 173 -20.82 -9.22 16.80
CA VAL A 173 -19.76 -9.54 15.84
C VAL A 173 -18.75 -8.39 15.91
N PRO A 174 -17.76 -8.47 16.80
CA PRO A 174 -16.87 -7.34 17.06
C PRO A 174 -15.99 -7.07 15.85
N LEU A 175 -15.88 -5.80 15.49
CA LEU A 175 -14.90 -5.30 14.54
C LEU A 175 -13.80 -4.60 15.35
N LEU A 176 -12.56 -5.06 15.17
CA LEU A 176 -11.39 -4.55 15.89
C LEU A 176 -10.46 -3.81 14.91
N PRO A 177 -10.82 -2.59 14.44
CA PRO A 177 -10.00 -1.85 13.50
C PRO A 177 -8.72 -1.29 14.13
N PHE A 178 -8.71 -1.11 15.46
CA PHE A 178 -7.55 -0.69 16.23
C PHE A 178 -7.01 -1.88 17.02
N MET A 179 -5.72 -2.15 16.87
CA MET A 179 -5.04 -3.20 17.65
C MET A 179 -4.68 -2.71 19.06
N ALA A 180 -4.45 -1.40 19.20
CA ALA A 180 -4.16 -0.73 20.46
C ALA A 180 -4.72 0.70 20.41
N TRP A 181 -5.30 1.15 21.52
CA TRP A 181 -5.72 2.51 21.78
C TRP A 181 -5.78 2.73 23.30
N GLU A 182 -5.57 3.96 23.74
CA GLU A 182 -5.62 4.32 25.16
C GLU A 182 -6.41 5.62 25.31
N GLU A 183 -7.50 5.57 26.08
CA GLU A 183 -8.40 6.71 26.29
C GLU A 183 -7.65 7.89 26.89
N ARG A 184 -6.80 7.64 27.90
CA ARG A 184 -6.07 8.71 28.56
C ARG A 184 -5.18 9.47 27.59
N GLU A 185 -4.44 8.75 26.74
CA GLU A 185 -3.54 9.33 25.74
C GLU A 185 -4.31 10.14 24.70
N LEU A 186 -5.39 9.58 24.15
CA LEU A 186 -6.21 10.26 23.15
C LEU A 186 -6.85 11.53 23.72
N MET A 187 -7.42 11.45 24.92
CA MET A 187 -8.07 12.59 25.57
C MET A 187 -7.06 13.66 25.99
N GLN A 188 -5.85 13.29 26.41
CA GLN A 188 -4.79 14.24 26.72
C GLN A 188 -4.39 15.04 25.47
N GLN A 189 -4.16 14.36 24.34
CA GLN A 189 -3.80 15.02 23.09
C GLN A 189 -4.93 15.95 22.59
N ALA A 190 -6.18 15.50 22.69
CA ALA A 190 -7.35 16.29 22.32
C ALA A 190 -7.50 17.55 23.20
N LYS A 191 -7.31 17.46 24.51
CA LYS A 191 -7.33 18.62 25.42
C LYS A 191 -6.25 19.64 25.07
N SER A 192 -5.01 19.19 24.85
CA SER A 192 -3.93 20.08 24.44
C SER A 192 -4.20 20.76 23.09
N SER A 193 -4.92 20.09 22.17
CA SER A 193 -5.37 20.71 20.93
C SER A 193 -6.47 21.74 21.16
N ALA A 194 -7.49 21.41 21.95
CA ALA A 194 -8.57 22.34 22.28
C ALA A 194 -8.05 23.63 22.93
N GLU A 195 -7.11 23.53 23.87
CA GLU A 195 -6.45 24.68 24.49
C GLU A 195 -5.73 25.58 23.47
N ARG A 196 -5.12 25.00 22.42
CA ARG A 196 -4.51 25.79 21.33
C ARG A 196 -5.56 26.52 20.51
N TYR A 197 -6.68 25.87 20.19
CA TYR A 197 -7.80 26.52 19.50
C TYR A 197 -8.38 27.67 20.32
N GLU A 198 -8.57 27.49 21.63
CA GLU A 198 -9.05 28.54 22.55
C GLU A 198 -8.13 29.77 22.57
N ARG A 199 -6.81 29.57 22.47
CA ARG A 199 -5.83 30.65 22.40
C ARG A 199 -5.61 31.22 20.99
N GLY A 200 -6.24 30.64 19.95
CA GLY A 200 -6.00 31.02 18.55
C GLY A 200 -4.64 30.58 18.00
N GLU A 201 -4.00 29.58 18.62
CA GLU A 201 -2.65 29.09 18.34
C GLU A 201 -2.66 27.68 17.72
N SER A 202 -3.65 27.38 16.87
CA SER A 202 -3.72 26.09 16.17
C SER A 202 -2.45 25.80 15.37
N LEU A 203 -1.97 24.55 15.40
CA LEU A 203 -0.79 24.09 14.65
C LEU A 203 -1.05 23.89 13.15
N GLY A 204 -2.30 24.08 12.70
CA GLY A 204 -2.72 23.99 11.31
C GLY A 204 -3.89 23.03 11.09
N ILE A 205 -4.15 22.69 9.82
CA ILE A 205 -5.33 21.91 9.40
C ILE A 205 -5.47 20.52 10.04
N LEU A 206 -4.36 19.92 10.51
CA LEU A 206 -4.39 18.61 11.17
C LEU A 206 -4.45 18.71 12.70
N ASP A 207 -4.39 19.91 13.29
CA ASP A 207 -4.44 20.06 14.74
C ASP A 207 -5.82 19.62 15.27
N GLY A 208 -5.83 18.60 16.12
CA GLY A 208 -7.04 18.03 16.72
C GLY A 208 -7.75 16.98 15.86
N VAL A 209 -7.28 16.72 14.64
CA VAL A 209 -7.85 15.70 13.75
C VAL A 209 -7.35 14.30 14.16
N PRO A 210 -8.23 13.33 14.49
CA PRO A 210 -7.80 11.98 14.84
C PRO A 210 -7.16 11.25 13.65
N VAL A 211 -6.03 10.56 13.90
CA VAL A 211 -5.32 9.76 12.90
C VAL A 211 -5.01 8.38 13.47
N ALA A 212 -5.19 7.35 12.65
CA ALA A 212 -4.77 5.98 12.96
C ALA A 212 -3.38 5.71 12.37
N VAL A 213 -2.49 5.11 13.17
CA VAL A 213 -1.15 4.70 12.72
C VAL A 213 -1.14 3.19 12.52
N LYS A 214 -0.55 2.73 11.41
CA LYS A 214 -0.44 1.31 11.12
C LYS A 214 0.60 0.67 12.05
N ASP A 215 0.29 -0.49 12.61
CA ASP A 215 1.10 -1.22 13.61
C ASP A 215 2.48 -1.73 13.10
N GLU A 216 2.86 -1.41 11.86
CA GLU A 216 4.22 -1.60 11.36
C GLU A 216 5.09 -0.34 11.54
N LEU A 217 4.50 0.75 12.05
CA LEU A 217 5.15 2.02 12.33
C LEU A 217 5.15 2.29 13.83
N ASP A 218 6.26 2.83 14.32
CA ASP A 218 6.46 3.18 15.72
C ASP A 218 5.56 4.36 16.13
N MET A 219 4.81 4.19 17.23
CA MET A 219 3.92 5.22 17.78
C MET A 219 3.88 5.11 19.31
N LEU A 220 4.58 6.02 19.98
CA LEU A 220 4.58 6.08 21.44
C LEU A 220 3.17 6.43 21.97
N PRO A 221 2.72 5.79 23.07
CA PRO A 221 3.47 4.87 23.94
C PRO A 221 3.26 3.37 23.58
N PHE A 222 2.73 3.05 22.41
CA PHE A 222 2.38 1.66 22.07
C PHE A 222 3.59 0.88 21.52
N PRO A 223 3.69 -0.44 21.82
CA PRO A 223 4.65 -1.31 21.16
C PRO A 223 4.24 -1.58 19.72
N THR A 224 5.21 -1.57 18.82
CA THR A 224 5.02 -1.98 17.41
C THR A 224 4.92 -3.50 17.33
N MET A 225 3.78 -4.04 16.90
CA MET A 225 3.51 -5.50 16.90
C MET A 225 3.47 -6.13 15.50
N VAL A 226 3.46 -5.31 14.44
CA VAL A 226 3.44 -5.75 13.02
C VAL A 226 2.30 -6.75 12.73
N GLY A 227 1.15 -6.56 13.38
CA GLY A 227 -0.01 -7.46 13.29
C GLY A 227 0.17 -8.82 13.95
N THR A 228 1.19 -8.99 14.80
CA THR A 228 1.47 -10.23 15.54
C THR A 228 1.20 -10.07 17.03
N LYS A 229 1.38 -11.16 17.80
CA LYS A 229 1.25 -11.16 19.27
C LYS A 229 2.60 -11.32 19.99
N PHE A 230 3.70 -11.33 19.25
CA PHE A 230 5.01 -11.75 19.78
C PHE A 230 6.19 -10.90 19.31
N TYR A 231 5.98 -9.94 18.42
CA TYR A 231 7.09 -9.22 17.79
C TYR A 231 7.84 -8.35 18.80
N ASN A 232 7.13 -7.60 19.64
CA ASN A 232 7.76 -6.71 20.62
C ASN A 232 7.07 -6.82 22.00
N THR A 233 7.79 -6.42 23.05
CA THR A 233 7.30 -6.40 24.43
C THR A 233 7.41 -5.02 25.08
N GLN A 234 8.09 -4.07 24.43
CA GLN A 234 8.28 -2.70 24.91
C GLN A 234 8.01 -1.68 23.81
N PRO A 235 7.67 -0.43 24.16
CA PRO A 235 7.60 0.67 23.19
C PRO A 235 8.98 0.90 22.53
N PRO A 236 9.01 1.39 21.28
CA PRO A 236 10.23 1.69 20.54
C PRO A 236 11.08 2.81 21.16
#